data_AF-A0AAN4VN82-F1
#
_entry.id   AF-A0AAN4VN82-F1
#
_cell.length_a   1.000
_cell.length_b   1.000
_cell.length_c   1.000
_cell.angle_alpha   90.00
_cell.angle_beta   90.00
_cell.angle_gamma   90.00
#
_symmetry.space_group_name_H-M   'P 1'
#
loop_
_entity.id
_entity.type
_entity.pdbx_description
1 polymer ?
#
loop_
_entity_poly.entity_id
_entity_poly.type
_entity_poly.pdbx_seq_one_letter_code
_entity_poly.pdbx_strand_id
1 'polypeptide(L)'
;MATTNNRSWKALLPRNGGIGVCPQIGRVKIPPVCPRSTLNLTGGRRIKTVRACWFEGDEARFVSLMPSTGRIRKELESLKGGETVEFIGRPCEWHDMSGQNYYIVIVTDMDIIEPEGFANMSKD
;
A
#
# COMPACT_ATOMS: atom_id res chain seq x y z
N MET A 1 25.95 -15.63 12.69
CA MET A 1 24.53 -15.21 12.55
C MET A 1 24.52 -13.74 12.17
N ALA A 2 24.20 -13.41 10.92
CA ALA A 2 24.02 -12.03 10.53
C ALA A 2 22.67 -11.55 11.07
N THR A 3 22.67 -10.66 12.05
CA THR A 3 21.51 -9.82 12.34
C THR A 3 21.33 -8.91 11.13
N THR A 4 20.50 -9.34 10.18
CA THR A 4 20.01 -8.48 9.09
C THR A 4 19.21 -7.36 9.74
N ASN A 5 19.91 -6.27 10.06
CA ASN A 5 19.32 -4.99 10.41
C ASN A 5 18.39 -4.63 9.25
N ASN A 6 17.10 -4.92 9.40
CA ASN A 6 16.09 -4.81 8.35
C ASN A 6 15.76 -3.33 8.12
N ARG A 7 16.76 -2.56 7.64
CA ARG A 7 16.66 -1.14 7.28
C ARG A 7 16.08 -0.96 5.88
N SER A 8 15.64 -2.03 5.23
CA SER A 8 15.02 -2.00 3.90
C SER A 8 13.78 -1.11 3.87
N TRP A 9 13.05 -1.00 4.99
CA TRP A 9 11.89 -0.12 5.08
C TRP A 9 12.25 1.37 5.08
N LYS A 10 13.47 1.76 5.50
CA LYS A 10 13.92 3.16 5.41
C LYS A 10 14.06 3.62 3.95
N ALA A 11 14.34 2.68 3.05
CA ALA A 11 14.30 2.91 1.61
C ALA A 11 12.87 2.94 1.04
N LEU A 12 11.85 2.56 1.83
CA LEU A 12 10.43 2.62 1.45
C LEU A 12 9.78 3.96 1.83
N LEU A 13 10.49 4.85 2.54
CA LEU A 13 9.98 6.16 2.93
C LEU A 13 9.86 7.09 1.73
N PRO A 14 8.76 7.85 1.56
CA PRO A 14 8.67 8.84 0.50
C PRO A 14 9.83 9.82 0.66
N ARG A 15 10.41 10.31 -0.45
CA ARG A 15 11.62 11.16 -0.39
C ARG A 15 11.45 12.43 0.47
N ASN A 16 10.22 12.87 0.70
CA ASN A 16 9.91 13.99 1.60
C ASN A 16 9.99 13.64 3.10
N GLY A 17 10.26 12.38 3.47
CA GLY A 17 10.61 11.95 4.84
C GLY A 17 9.48 12.01 5.88
N GLY A 18 8.25 12.40 5.50
CA GLY A 18 7.15 12.61 6.44
C GLY A 18 6.43 11.31 6.81
N ILE A 19 6.93 10.55 7.79
CA ILE A 19 6.20 9.42 8.38
C ILE A 19 5.17 9.95 9.38
N GLY A 20 3.91 9.59 9.23
CA GLY A 20 2.86 9.85 10.22
C GLY A 20 2.44 11.31 10.38
N VAL A 21 3.10 12.26 9.72
CA VAL A 21 2.89 13.71 9.94
C VAL A 21 1.72 14.28 9.11
N CYS A 22 1.52 13.82 7.87
CA CYS A 22 0.47 14.34 6.99
C CYS A 22 -0.09 13.25 6.07
N PRO A 23 -1.41 13.22 5.78
CA PRO A 23 -1.96 12.42 4.69
C PRO A 23 -1.28 12.79 3.36
N GLN A 24 -0.96 11.77 2.58
CA GLN A 24 -0.38 11.90 1.25
C GLN A 24 -1.35 11.36 0.22
N ILE A 25 -1.39 12.03 -0.93
CA ILE A 25 -1.99 11.45 -2.14
C ILE A 25 -0.92 10.54 -2.75
N GLY A 26 -1.27 9.28 -2.99
CA GLY A 26 -0.37 8.30 -3.58
C GLY A 26 -1.03 7.55 -4.72
N ARG A 27 -0.21 7.09 -5.67
CA ARG A 27 -0.62 6.22 -6.78
C ARG A 27 0.23 4.96 -6.75
N VAL A 28 -0.41 3.80 -6.69
CA VAL A 28 0.24 2.50 -6.63
C VAL A 28 -0.34 1.54 -7.66
N LYS A 29 0.45 0.55 -8.08
CA LYS A 29 -0.07 -0.61 -8.82
C LYS A 29 -0.22 -1.79 -7.90
N ILE A 30 -1.34 -2.48 -7.99
CA ILE A 30 -1.58 -3.75 -7.30
C ILE A 30 -0.93 -4.85 -8.14
N PRO A 31 -0.04 -5.69 -7.59
CA PRO A 31 0.52 -6.80 -8.33
C PRO A 31 -0.59 -7.74 -8.84
N PRO A 32 -0.43 -8.44 -9.98
CA PRO A 32 -1.46 -9.31 -10.56
C PRO A 32 -1.98 -10.39 -9.60
N VAL A 33 -1.14 -10.89 -8.69
CA VAL A 33 -1.52 -11.88 -7.67
C VAL A 33 -2.22 -11.27 -6.45
N CYS A 34 -2.35 -9.94 -6.40
CA CYS A 34 -2.91 -9.14 -5.33
C CYS A 34 -2.55 -9.67 -3.91
N PRO A 35 -1.26 -9.63 -3.52
CA PRO A 35 -0.80 -10.25 -2.29
C PRO A 35 -1.50 -9.61 -1.08
N ARG A 36 -2.03 -10.45 -0.21
CA ARG A 36 -2.71 -10.03 1.02
C ARG A 36 -1.95 -10.51 2.23
N SER A 37 -1.94 -9.70 3.27
CA SER A 37 -1.34 -10.05 4.55
C SER A 37 -2.31 -9.73 5.67
N THR A 38 -2.20 -10.46 6.78
CA THR A 38 -2.95 -10.15 8.00
C THR A 38 -1.97 -9.64 9.03
N LEU A 39 -2.12 -8.39 9.43
CA LEU A 39 -1.35 -7.78 10.50
C LEU A 39 -2.09 -7.95 11.82
N ASN A 40 -1.36 -8.37 12.85
CA ASN A 40 -1.88 -8.47 14.21
C ASN A 40 -1.60 -7.16 14.93
N LEU A 41 -2.66 -6.50 15.39
CA LEU A 41 -2.59 -5.31 16.23
C LEU A 41 -2.58 -5.70 17.71
N THR A 42 -2.05 -4.80 18.54
CA THR A 42 -2.19 -4.85 20.00
C THR A 42 -3.66 -4.99 20.38
N GLY A 43 -3.96 -5.86 21.35
CA GLY A 43 -5.33 -6.21 21.73
C GLY A 43 -5.98 -7.29 20.86
N GLY A 44 -5.20 -8.02 20.05
CA GLY A 44 -5.67 -9.19 19.30
C GLY A 44 -6.48 -8.87 18.05
N ARG A 45 -6.61 -7.57 17.70
CA ARG A 45 -7.32 -7.15 16.49
C ARG A 45 -6.50 -7.52 15.26
N ARG A 46 -7.13 -8.13 14.27
CA ARG A 46 -6.50 -8.55 13.02
C ARG A 46 -6.96 -7.64 11.89
N ILE A 47 -6.02 -7.09 11.13
CA ILE A 47 -6.34 -6.27 9.95
C ILE A 47 -5.75 -6.90 8.71
N LYS A 48 -6.57 -7.04 7.67
CA LYS A 48 -6.11 -7.45 6.33
C LYS A 48 -5.56 -6.23 5.59
N THR A 49 -4.39 -6.40 4.99
CA THR A 49 -3.74 -5.40 4.15
C THR A 49 -3.51 -5.96 2.75
N VAL A 50 -3.45 -5.08 1.76
CA VAL A 50 -3.07 -5.42 0.38
C VAL A 50 -1.69 -4.87 0.10
N ARG A 51 -0.78 -5.69 -0.44
CA ARG A 51 0.55 -5.24 -0.86
C ARG A 51 0.47 -4.61 -2.24
N ALA A 52 1.06 -3.44 -2.38
CA ALA A 52 1.08 -2.65 -3.59
C ALA A 52 2.50 -2.21 -3.95
N CYS A 53 2.71 -1.85 -5.21
CA CYS A 53 3.94 -1.26 -5.73
C CYS A 53 3.75 0.25 -5.88
N TRP A 54 4.49 1.04 -5.10
CA TRP A 54 4.59 2.48 -5.27
C TRP A 54 5.77 2.79 -6.20
N PHE A 55 5.51 3.54 -7.27
CA PHE A 55 6.55 3.98 -8.20
C PHE A 55 6.87 5.47 -7.98
N GLU A 56 8.16 5.79 -7.82
CA GLU A 56 8.67 7.17 -7.79
C GLU A 56 9.82 7.28 -8.81
N GLY A 57 9.53 7.82 -10.00
CA GLY A 57 10.46 7.79 -11.12
C GLY A 57 10.77 6.34 -11.52
N ASP A 58 12.06 5.99 -11.55
CA ASP A 58 12.54 4.64 -11.89
C ASP A 58 12.59 3.69 -10.67
N GLU A 59 12.27 4.18 -9.47
CA GLU A 59 12.26 3.35 -8.25
C GLU A 59 10.87 2.75 -8.00
N ALA A 60 10.85 1.46 -7.69
CA ALA A 60 9.65 0.74 -7.27
C ALA A 60 9.80 0.23 -5.83
N ARG A 61 8.77 0.43 -5.01
CA ARG A 61 8.79 0.12 -3.57
C ARG A 61 7.54 -0.65 -3.18
N PHE A 62 7.71 -1.68 -2.36
CA PHE A 62 6.57 -2.43 -1.82
C PHE A 62 5.99 -1.76 -0.59
N VAL A 63 4.69 -1.50 -0.60
CA VAL A 63 3.96 -0.88 0.51
C VAL A 63 2.75 -1.74 0.87
N SER A 64 2.31 -1.71 2.12
CA SER A 64 1.07 -2.39 2.54
C SER A 64 -0.03 -1.36 2.79
N LEU A 65 -1.11 -1.44 2.02
CA LEU A 65 -2.29 -0.60 2.19
C LEU A 65 -3.16 -1.17 3.32
N MET A 66 -3.35 -0.38 4.36
CA MET A 66 -4.18 -0.71 5.52
C MET A 66 -5.46 0.12 5.49
N PRO A 67 -6.65 -0.47 5.58
CA PRO A 67 -7.89 0.30 5.61
C PRO A 67 -8.08 1.02 6.96
N SER A 68 -8.39 2.31 6.93
CA SER A 68 -8.78 3.06 8.14
C SER A 68 -10.26 2.89 8.50
N THR A 69 -11.12 2.58 7.54
CA THR A 69 -12.57 2.44 7.74
C THR A 69 -13.12 1.14 7.12
N GLY A 70 -14.37 0.80 7.47
CA GLY A 70 -15.07 -0.34 6.90
C GLY A 70 -15.36 -0.21 5.39
N ARG A 71 -15.51 1.01 4.87
CA ARG A 71 -15.67 1.28 3.43
C ARG A 71 -14.39 0.91 2.68
N ILE A 72 -13.25 1.49 3.07
CA ILE A 72 -11.94 1.24 2.46
C ILE A 72 -11.57 -0.24 2.56
N ARG A 73 -11.93 -0.89 3.66
CA ARG A 73 -11.74 -2.33 3.79
C ARG A 73 -12.44 -3.11 2.68
N LYS A 74 -13.70 -2.79 2.37
CA LYS A 74 -14.45 -3.47 1.29
C LYS A 74 -13.83 -3.19 -0.08
N GLU A 75 -13.41 -1.95 -0.32
CA GLU A 75 -12.75 -1.57 -1.58
C GLU A 75 -11.43 -2.35 -1.78
N LEU A 76 -10.56 -2.38 -0.77
CA LEU A 76 -9.34 -3.19 -0.79
C LEU A 76 -9.62 -4.70 -0.92
N GLU A 77 -10.67 -5.21 -0.29
CA GLU A 77 -11.09 -6.62 -0.43
C GLU A 77 -11.59 -6.92 -1.86
N SER A 78 -12.12 -5.92 -2.58
CA SER A 78 -12.67 -6.08 -3.93
C SER A 78 -11.60 -6.22 -5.04
N LEU A 79 -10.39 -5.69 -4.80
CA LEU A 79 -9.25 -5.73 -5.74
C LEU A 79 -8.97 -7.16 -6.23
N LYS A 80 -8.76 -7.31 -7.53
CA LYS A 80 -8.47 -8.58 -8.22
C LYS A 80 -6.98 -8.75 -8.50
N GLY A 81 -6.23 -7.65 -8.58
CA GLY A 81 -4.82 -7.61 -8.96
C GLY A 81 -4.63 -7.03 -10.36
N GLY A 82 -3.56 -6.26 -10.54
CA GLY A 82 -3.26 -5.55 -11.78
C GLY A 82 -3.85 -4.14 -11.84
N GLU A 83 -4.74 -3.76 -10.94
CA GLU A 83 -5.32 -2.43 -10.92
C GLU A 83 -4.30 -1.36 -10.53
N THR A 84 -4.54 -0.13 -10.97
CA THR A 84 -3.92 1.05 -10.41
C THR A 84 -4.85 1.64 -9.37
N VAL A 85 -4.31 2.00 -8.21
CA VAL A 85 -5.07 2.61 -7.12
C VAL A 85 -4.47 3.97 -6.82
N GLU A 86 -5.32 4.99 -6.82
CA GLU A 86 -5.02 6.29 -6.23
C GLU A 86 -5.65 6.34 -4.83
N PHE A 87 -4.96 6.95 -3.89
CA PHE A 87 -5.43 6.98 -2.51
C PHE A 87 -5.01 8.24 -1.78
N ILE A 88 -5.74 8.52 -0.69
CA ILE A 88 -5.32 9.41 0.39
C ILE A 88 -4.97 8.54 1.59
N GLY A 89 -3.77 8.67 2.13
CA GLY A 89 -3.35 7.83 3.25
C GLY A 89 -2.16 8.37 4.02
N ARG A 90 -2.01 7.90 5.26
CA ARG A 90 -0.89 8.27 6.13
C ARG A 90 0.15 7.15 6.16
N PRO A 91 1.39 7.39 5.69
CA PRO A 91 2.51 6.49 5.91
C PRO A 91 2.76 6.27 7.40
N CYS A 92 2.96 5.02 7.81
CA CYS A 92 3.32 4.66 9.18
C CYS A 92 4.32 3.50 9.15
N GLU A 93 5.18 3.45 10.16
CA GLU A 93 5.90 2.23 10.48
C GLU A 93 5.04 1.37 11.38
N TRP A 94 4.94 0.09 11.05
CA TRP A 94 4.27 -0.90 11.86
C TRP A 94 5.26 -1.93 12.38
N HIS A 95 5.15 -2.24 13.67
CA HIS A 95 5.95 -3.26 14.33
C HIS A 95 5.01 -4.40 14.72
N ASP A 96 5.26 -5.61 14.22
CA ASP A 96 4.53 -6.76 14.73
C ASP A 96 5.18 -7.32 16.01
N MET A 97 4.49 -8.28 16.63
CA MET A 97 4.96 -8.94 17.86
C MET A 97 6.24 -9.78 17.67
N SER A 98 6.66 -10.04 16.42
CA SER A 98 7.91 -10.74 16.10
C SER A 98 9.11 -9.80 15.99
N GLY A 99 8.88 -8.49 16.10
CA GLY A 99 9.90 -7.46 15.88
C GLY A 99 10.15 -7.17 14.40
N GLN A 100 9.26 -7.63 13.51
CA GLN A 100 9.33 -7.32 12.09
C GLN A 100 8.69 -5.96 11.81
N ASN A 101 9.42 -5.11 11.10
CA ASN A 101 8.97 -3.79 10.68
C ASN A 101 8.31 -3.88 9.30
N TYR A 102 7.13 -3.27 9.17
CA TYR A 102 6.40 -3.12 7.93
C TYR A 102 6.22 -1.63 7.65
N TYR A 103 6.48 -1.24 6.41
CA TYR A 103 6.02 0.06 5.92
C TYR A 103 4.57 -0.08 5.48
N ILE A 104 3.69 0.63 6.18
CA ILE A 104 2.25 0.62 5.93
C ILE A 104 1.77 2.01 5.52
N VAL A 105 0.68 2.06 4.76
CA VAL A 105 -0.06 3.29 4.52
C VAL A 105 -1.48 3.07 5.03
N ILE A 106 -1.89 3.87 6.01
CA ILE A 106 -3.26 3.86 6.52
C ILE A 106 -4.12 4.68 5.55
N VAL A 107 -4.87 3.99 4.71
CA VAL A 107 -5.69 4.57 3.63
C VAL A 107 -7.01 5.06 4.19
N THR A 108 -7.30 6.35 3.96
CA THR A 108 -8.54 7.04 4.36
C THR A 108 -9.53 7.18 3.23
N ASP A 109 -9.05 7.25 2.00
CA ASP A 109 -9.86 7.28 0.79
C ASP A 109 -9.10 6.64 -0.36
N MET A 110 -9.79 6.06 -1.34
CA MET A 110 -9.17 5.48 -2.52
C MET A 110 -10.11 5.42 -3.71
N ASP A 111 -9.52 5.44 -4.89
CA ASP A 111 -10.16 5.17 -6.17
C ASP A 111 -9.36 4.11 -6.94
N ILE A 112 -10.09 3.22 -7.61
CA ILE A 112 -9.49 2.25 -8.52
C ILE A 112 -9.50 2.88 -9.91
N ILE A 113 -8.32 3.15 -10.44
CA ILE A 113 -8.16 3.68 -11.78
C ILE A 113 -8.19 2.51 -12.75
N GLU A 114 -9.27 2.43 -13.52
CA GLU A 114 -9.33 1.52 -14.65
C GLU A 114 -8.20 1.89 -15.62
N PRO A 115 -7.45 0.91 -16.18
CA PRO A 115 -6.54 1.21 -17.26
C PRO A 115 -7.35 1.88 -18.36
N GLU A 116 -6.93 3.07 -18.82
CA GLU A 116 -7.60 3.76 -19.92
C GLU A 116 -7.87 2.74 -21.02
N GLY A 117 -9.14 2.47 -21.27
CA GLY A 117 -9.52 1.49 -22.26
C GLY A 117 -8.91 1.91 -23.59
N PHE A 118 -8.40 0.95 -24.35
CA PHE A 118 -8.22 1.03 -25.80
C PHE A 118 -9.58 1.24 -26.53
N ALA A 119 -10.49 2.03 -25.96
CA ALA A 119 -11.84 2.23 -26.44
C ALA A 119 -11.93 3.35 -27.49
N ASN A 120 -10.81 3.93 -27.96
CA ASN A 120 -10.77 4.94 -29.02
C ASN A 120 -9.58 4.78 -29.99
N MET A 121 -9.21 3.55 -30.37
CA MET A 121 -8.39 3.32 -31.57
C MET A 121 -9.11 2.39 -32.55
N SER A 122 -10.27 2.84 -33.01
CA SER A 122 -10.85 2.39 -34.28
C SER A 122 -11.65 3.54 -34.88
N LYS A 123 -10.97 4.31 -35.74
CA LYS A 123 -11.43 5.11 -36.88
C LYS A 123 -10.40 6.23 -37.10
N ASP A 124 -9.43 5.99 -37.97
CA ASP A 124 -9.50 6.34 -39.40
C ASP A 124 -8.45 5.56 -40.20
#